data_AF-A0AAW2VKE0-F1
#
_entry.id   AF-A0AAW2VKE0-F1
#
_cell.length_a   1.000
_cell.length_b   1.000
_cell.length_c   1.000
_cell.angle_alpha   90.00
_cell.angle_beta   90.00
_cell.angle_gamma   90.00
#
_symmetry.space_group_name_H-M   'P 1'
#
loop_
_entity.id
_entity.type
_entity.pdbx_description
1 polymer ?
#
loop_
_entity_poly.entity_id
_entity_poly.type
_entity_poly.pdbx_seq_one_letter_code
_entity_poly.pdbx_strand_id
1 'polypeptide(L)'
;MVADALSRKSSGTLASLGSPNLTLLVELRSINTKLEVDQMTGLLAALQLKPDFVDQIKEAQTRDPFLLRMLERVKQGKKSNFSIGDDGVIVNGERICVPDVEGL
;
A
#
# COMPACT_ATOMS: atom_id res chain seq x y z
N MET A 1 34.86 -29.26 25.18
CA MET A 1 34.97 -28.06 24.33
C MET A 1 33.63 -27.88 23.66
N VAL A 2 32.88 -26.84 24.04
CA VAL A 2 31.55 -26.57 23.46
C VAL A 2 31.79 -25.74 22.20
N ALA A 3 31.52 -26.33 21.05
CA ALA A 3 31.63 -25.64 19.77
C ALA A 3 30.49 -24.63 19.67
N ASP A 4 30.85 -23.36 19.65
CA ASP A 4 30.00 -22.24 19.34
C ASP A 4 29.52 -22.39 17.88
N ALA A 5 28.27 -22.81 17.71
CA ALA A 5 27.61 -22.90 16.41
C ALA A 5 27.16 -21.49 16.02
N LEU A 6 28.12 -20.61 15.72
CA LEU A 6 27.86 -19.26 15.24
C LEU A 6 27.02 -19.32 13.98
N SER A 7 25.77 -18.93 14.17
CA SER A 7 24.82 -18.37 13.20
C SER A 7 25.49 -18.02 11.87
N ARG A 8 25.43 -18.96 10.92
CA ARG A 8 25.70 -18.64 9.52
C ARG A 8 24.45 -17.98 8.96
N LYS A 9 24.19 -16.75 9.41
CA LYS A 9 23.23 -15.85 8.77
C LYS A 9 23.66 -15.74 7.30
N SER A 10 22.76 -16.12 6.41
CA SER A 10 23.01 -16.41 5.01
C SER A 10 23.41 -15.18 4.19
N SER A 11 24.66 -14.73 4.33
CA SER A 11 25.26 -13.74 3.43
C SER A 11 25.38 -14.25 1.98
N GLY A 12 25.20 -15.56 1.76
CA GLY A 12 25.28 -16.21 0.46
C GLY A 12 24.05 -16.08 -0.44
N THR A 13 22.86 -15.78 0.11
CA THR A 13 21.61 -15.75 -0.68
C THR A 13 21.57 -14.57 -1.65
N LEU A 14 22.22 -13.45 -1.31
CA LEU A 14 22.32 -12.29 -2.19
C LEU A 14 23.47 -12.41 -3.19
N ALA A 15 24.55 -13.12 -2.84
CA ALA A 15 25.71 -13.31 -3.71
C ALA A 15 25.46 -14.32 -4.84
N SER A 16 24.50 -15.25 -4.68
CA SER A 16 24.12 -16.20 -5.73
C SER A 16 23.19 -15.62 -6.81
N LEU A 17 22.63 -14.43 -6.57
CA LEU A 17 21.82 -13.71 -7.54
C LEU A 17 22.77 -13.05 -8.55
N GLY A 18 23.11 -13.76 -9.61
CA GLY A 18 23.92 -13.22 -10.72
C GLY A 18 23.32 -11.95 -11.32
N SER A 19 24.12 -11.21 -12.10
CA SER A 19 23.78 -9.92 -12.72
C SER A 19 22.35 -9.77 -13.29
N PRO A 20 21.77 -10.72 -14.04
CA PRO A 20 20.40 -10.56 -14.58
C PRO A 20 19.30 -10.60 -13.50
N ASN A 21 19.51 -11.31 -12.40
CA ASN A 21 18.54 -11.37 -11.30
C ASN A 21 18.52 -10.05 -10.51
N LEU A 22 19.64 -9.33 -10.43
CA LEU A 22 19.69 -8.00 -9.83
C LEU A 22 18.90 -6.98 -10.65
N THR A 23 18.97 -7.03 -11.98
CA THR A 23 18.15 -6.17 -12.85
C THR A 23 16.66 -6.44 -12.65
N LEU A 24 16.24 -7.71 -12.62
CA LEU A 24 14.85 -8.08 -12.35
C LEU A 24 14.39 -7.62 -10.97
N LEU A 25 15.24 -7.69 -9.94
CA LEU A 25 14.92 -7.17 -8.61
C LEU A 25 14.74 -5.65 -8.59
N VAL A 26 15.53 -4.91 -9.36
CA VAL A 26 15.37 -3.46 -9.51
C VAL A 26 14.06 -3.12 -10.23
N GLU A 27 13.72 -3.87 -11.28
CA GLU A 27 12.45 -3.70 -11.99
C GLU A 27 11.25 -4.05 -11.10
N LEU A 28 11.31 -5.16 -10.36
CA LEU A 28 10.30 -5.52 -9.37
C LEU A 28 10.20 -4.52 -8.21
N ARG A 29 11.28 -3.81 -7.87
CA ARG A 29 11.22 -2.69 -6.92
C ARG A 29 10.51 -1.48 -7.52
N SER A 30 10.68 -1.23 -8.82
CA SER A 30 10.03 -0.11 -9.52
C SER A 30 8.52 -0.35 -9.70
N ILE A 31 8.12 -1.61 -9.85
CA ILE A 31 6.73 -2.03 -9.98
C ILE A 31 6.32 -2.54 -8.60
N ASN A 32 5.77 -1.71 -7.72
CA ASN A 32 5.42 -1.95 -6.29
C ASN A 32 5.07 -3.41 -5.87
N THR A 33 6.01 -4.35 -5.95
CA THR A 33 5.79 -5.80 -5.77
C THR A 33 6.32 -6.23 -4.42
N LYS A 34 5.67 -7.22 -3.82
CA LYS A 34 6.15 -7.86 -2.60
C LYS A 34 6.99 -9.08 -2.98
N LEU A 35 8.15 -9.20 -2.37
CA LEU A 35 9.05 -10.33 -2.55
C LEU A 35 8.99 -11.22 -1.31
N GLU A 36 8.67 -12.49 -1.48
CA GLU A 36 8.66 -13.48 -0.41
C GLU A 36 9.65 -14.61 -0.72
N VAL A 37 10.33 -15.11 0.30
CA VAL A 37 11.27 -16.23 0.18
C VAL A 37 10.62 -17.45 0.80
N ASP A 38 10.29 -18.45 -0.01
CA ASP A 38 9.84 -19.75 0.47
C ASP A 38 11.01 -20.74 0.48
N GLN A 39 11.18 -21.48 1.58
CA GLN A 39 12.32 -22.38 1.77
C GLN A 39 12.29 -23.59 0.82
N MET A 40 11.13 -23.90 0.24
CA MET A 40 10.94 -25.03 -0.66
C MET A 40 11.01 -24.63 -2.15
N THR A 41 10.62 -23.41 -2.50
CA THR A 41 10.47 -22.97 -3.91
C THR A 41 11.32 -21.77 -4.32
N GLY A 42 12.09 -21.16 -3.41
CA GLY A 42 12.97 -20.04 -3.73
C GLY A 42 12.29 -18.67 -3.65
N LEU A 43 12.68 -17.74 -4.52
CA LEU A 43 12.22 -16.35 -4.49
C LEU A 43 10.92 -16.19 -5.29
N LEU A 44 9.83 -15.81 -4.62
CA LEU A 44 8.53 -15.56 -5.24
C LEU A 44 8.25 -14.05 -5.27
N ALA A 45 7.90 -13.53 -6.46
CA ALA A 45 7.46 -12.15 -6.63
C ALA A 45 5.94 -12.12 -6.77
N ALA A 46 5.28 -11.38 -5.88
CA ALA A 46 3.86 -11.09 -5.97
C ALA A 46 3.66 -9.65 -6.46
N LEU A 47 3.01 -9.50 -7.62
CA LEU A 47 2.64 -8.19 -8.15
C LEU A 47 1.48 -7.62 -7.34
N GLN A 48 1.79 -6.72 -6.41
CA GLN A 48 0.79 -5.98 -5.65
C GLN A 48 0.52 -4.66 -6.37
N LEU A 49 -0.44 -4.66 -7.30
CA LEU A 49 -0.96 -3.43 -7.89
C LEU A 49 -1.75 -2.65 -6.83
N LYS A 50 -1.05 -1.95 -5.95
CA LYS A 50 -1.64 -0.88 -5.15
C LYS A 50 -1.13 0.46 -5.70
N PRO A 51 -1.88 1.14 -6.59
CA PRO A 51 -2.45 2.39 -6.12
C PRO A 51 -3.42 2.02 -5.00
N ASP A 52 -3.24 2.54 -3.79
CA ASP A 52 -4.38 2.48 -2.86
C ASP A 52 -5.43 3.37 -3.51
N PHE A 53 -6.38 2.76 -4.24
CA PHE A 53 -7.49 3.44 -4.88
C PHE A 53 -8.21 4.32 -3.85
N VAL A 54 -8.23 3.86 -2.60
CA VAL A 54 -8.65 4.62 -1.43
C VAL A 54 -7.79 5.86 -1.19
N ASP A 55 -6.46 5.80 -1.32
CA ASP A 55 -5.58 6.97 -1.23
C ASP A 55 -5.79 7.96 -2.38
N GLN A 56 -6.01 7.47 -3.61
CA GLN A 56 -6.35 8.34 -4.75
C GLN A 56 -7.69 9.04 -4.54
N ILE A 57 -8.71 8.29 -4.09
CA ILE A 57 -9.99 8.86 -3.71
C ILE A 57 -9.79 9.86 -2.58
N LYS A 58 -9.04 9.53 -1.54
CA LYS A 58 -8.77 10.41 -0.39
C LYS A 58 -8.16 11.73 -0.84
N GLU A 59 -7.16 11.68 -1.72
CA GLU A 59 -6.54 12.88 -2.29
C GLU A 59 -7.56 13.67 -3.12
N ALA A 60 -8.33 13.00 -3.98
CA ALA A 60 -9.37 13.66 -4.77
C ALA A 60 -10.45 14.31 -3.89
N GLN A 61 -10.85 13.68 -2.79
CA GLN A 61 -11.83 14.23 -1.83
C GLN A 61 -11.34 15.54 -1.20
N THR A 62 -10.03 15.71 -0.99
CA THR A 62 -9.48 16.97 -0.46
C THR A 62 -9.58 18.13 -1.44
N ARG A 63 -9.80 17.85 -2.73
CA ARG A 63 -9.94 18.85 -3.79
C ARG A 63 -11.40 19.14 -4.14
N ASP A 64 -12.33 18.29 -3.69
CA ASP A 64 -13.78 18.46 -3.89
C ASP A 64 -14.38 19.44 -2.84
N PRO A 65 -14.87 20.63 -3.26
CA PRO A 65 -15.40 21.63 -2.34
C PRO A 65 -16.66 21.18 -1.58
N PHE A 66 -17.49 20.31 -2.17
CA PHE A 66 -18.68 19.78 -1.52
C PHE A 66 -18.29 18.82 -0.40
N LEU A 67 -17.35 17.91 -0.67
CA LEU A 67 -16.88 16.95 0.32
C LEU A 67 -16.11 17.63 1.46
N LEU A 68 -15.30 18.66 1.17
CA LEU A 68 -14.68 19.49 2.21
C LEU A 68 -15.72 20.12 3.15
N ARG A 69 -16.82 20.67 2.60
CA ARG A 69 -17.93 21.22 3.42
C ARG A 69 -18.61 20.16 4.26
N MET A 70 -18.75 18.93 3.75
CA MET A 70 -19.31 17.82 4.53
C MET A 70 -18.36 17.42 5.65
N LEU A 71 -17.06 17.35 5.40
CA LEU A 71 -16.04 17.08 6.41
C LEU A 71 -16.09 18.10 7.55
N GLU A 72 -16.22 19.39 7.25
CA GLU A 72 -16.37 20.43 8.27
C GLU A 72 -17.63 20.25 9.10
N ARG A 73 -18.76 19.90 8.48
CA ARG A 73 -20.00 19.61 9.20
C ARG A 73 -19.85 18.43 10.15
N VAL A 74 -19.19 17.35 9.70
CA VAL A 74 -18.88 16.17 10.52
C VAL A 74 -17.98 16.57 11.69
N LYS A 75 -16.92 17.35 11.46
CA LYS A 75 -16.02 17.85 12.51
C LYS A 75 -16.71 18.76 13.53
N GLN A 76 -17.71 19.53 13.09
CA GLN A 76 -18.52 20.39 13.96
C GLN A 76 -19.61 19.61 14.73
N GLY A 77 -19.69 18.29 14.57
CA GLY A 77 -20.72 17.46 15.20
C GLY A 77 -22.14 17.74 14.68
N LYS A 78 -22.28 18.38 13.51
CA LYS A 78 -23.58 18.63 12.91
C LYS A 78 -24.17 17.32 12.40
N LYS A 79 -25.48 17.14 12.56
CA LYS A 79 -26.20 15.98 12.03
C LYS A 79 -25.97 15.88 10.52
N SER A 80 -25.43 14.76 10.10
CA SER A 80 -25.00 14.47 8.73
C SER A 80 -25.14 12.97 8.48
N ASN A 81 -25.42 12.57 7.24
CA ASN A 81 -25.34 11.17 6.82
C ASN A 81 -23.88 10.76 6.50
N PHE A 82 -22.97 11.73 6.47
CA PHE A 82 -21.56 11.51 6.21
C PHE A 82 -20.78 11.29 7.50
N SER A 83 -19.75 10.45 7.42
CA SER A 83 -18.77 10.21 8.48
C SER A 83 -17.37 10.05 7.88
N ILE A 84 -16.36 9.97 8.74
CA ILE A 84 -14.98 9.65 8.34
C ILE A 84 -14.80 8.16 8.62
N GLY A 85 -14.43 7.38 7.60
CA GLY A 85 -14.10 5.95 7.73
C GLY A 85 -12.70 5.73 8.31
N ASP A 86 -12.35 4.47 8.57
CA ASP A 86 -11.06 4.09 9.20
C ASP A 86 -9.85 4.54 8.38
N ASP A 87 -9.96 4.51 7.05
CA ASP A 87 -8.91 4.96 6.13
C ASP A 87 -8.81 6.50 6.01
N GLY A 88 -9.65 7.24 6.75
CA GLY A 88 -9.70 8.70 6.74
C GLY A 88 -10.41 9.29 5.51
N VAL A 89 -11.17 8.49 4.77
CA VAL A 89 -12.03 8.94 3.65
C VAL A 89 -13.43 9.28 4.15
N ILE A 90 -14.09 10.21 3.46
CA ILE A 90 -15.50 10.55 3.72
C ILE A 90 -16.38 9.44 3.14
N VAL A 91 -17.28 8.92 3.98
CA VAL A 91 -18.24 7.88 3.64
C VAL A 91 -19.67 8.35 3.89
N ASN A 92 -20.63 7.78 3.15
CA ASN A 92 -22.07 7.94 3.39
C ASN A 92 -22.64 6.57 3.76
N GLY A 93 -22.86 6.34 5.06
CA GLY A 93 -23.04 4.99 5.59
C GLY A 93 -21.78 4.14 5.35
N GLU A 94 -21.93 3.05 4.60
CA GLU A 94 -20.83 2.11 4.29
C GLU A 94 -20.17 2.36 2.92
N ARG A 95 -20.56 3.43 2.21
CA ARG A 95 -20.08 3.72 0.85
C ARG A 95 -19.09 4.87 0.84
N ILE A 96 -17.95 4.68 0.17
CA ILE A 96 -16.96 5.74 -0.05
C ILE A 96 -17.52 6.80 -1.00
N CYS A 97 -17.36 8.07 -0.68
CA CYS A 97 -17.74 9.17 -1.56
C CYS A 97 -16.67 9.38 -2.63
N VAL A 98 -16.96 9.07 -3.90
CA VAL A 98 -16.01 9.28 -4.99
C VAL A 98 -16.28 10.64 -5.64
N PRO A 99 -15.31 11.58 -5.69
CA PRO A 99 -15.46 12.85 -6.40
C PRO A 99 -15.65 12.64 -7.90
N ASP A 100 -16.47 13.48 -8.52
CA ASP A 100 -16.65 13.49 -9.97
C ASP A 100 -15.52 14.30 -10.64
N VAL A 101 -14.35 13.68 -10.78
CA VAL A 101 -13.18 14.25 -11.44
C VAL A 101 -12.73 13.34 -12.57
N GLU A 102 -12.36 13.90 -13.73
CA GLU A 102 -11.86 13.11 -14.85
C GLU A 102 -10.57 12.37 -14.46
N GLY A 103 -10.55 11.04 -14.67
CA GLY A 103 -9.36 10.22 -14.48
C GLY A 103 -9.21 9.58 -13.09
N LEU A 104 -10.29 9.54 -12.29
CA LEU A 104 -10.42 8.63 -11.15
C LEU A 104 -11.08 7.30 -11.55
#